data_AF-A0A809X7V1-F1
#
_entry.id   AF-A0A809X7V1-F1
#
_cell.length_a   1.000
_cell.length_b   1.000
_cell.length_c   1.000
_cell.angle_alpha   90.00
_cell.angle_beta   90.00
_cell.angle_gamma   90.00
#
_symmetry.space_group_name_H-M   'P 1'
#
loop_
_entity.id
_entity.type
_entity.pdbx_description
1 polymer ?
#
loop_
_entity_poly.entity_id
_entity_poly.type
_entity_poly.pdbx_seq_one_letter_code
_entity_poly.pdbx_strand_id
1 'polypeptide(L)' 'MQRRHVKHTTSLEERLAEQAQRLHAEARSLPPGIERERTIRKARQAEIGAHISEWLRSPGLQPPD' A
#
# COMPACT_ATOMS: atom_id res chain seq x y z
N MET A 1 0.52 29.86 -0.77
CA MET A 1 0.75 28.46 -1.20
C MET A 1 -0.59 27.81 -1.49
N GLN A 2 -0.85 27.36 -2.72
CA GLN A 2 -2.00 26.51 -3.00
C GLN A 2 -1.65 25.05 -2.65
N ARG A 3 -2.40 24.42 -1.74
CA ARG A 3 -2.28 22.98 -1.45
C ARG A 3 -2.94 22.21 -2.59
N ARG A 4 -2.19 21.33 -3.26
CA ARG A 4 -2.75 20.45 -4.31
C ARG A 4 -3.64 19.39 -3.67
N HIS A 5 -4.96 19.56 -3.79
CA HIS A 5 -5.92 18.56 -3.36
C HIS A 5 -6.03 17.46 -4.44
N VAL A 6 -5.67 16.23 -4.09
CA VAL A 6 -5.83 15.07 -4.97
C VAL A 6 -7.08 14.32 -4.53
N LYS A 7 -8.05 14.17 -5.44
CA LYS A 7 -9.21 13.30 -5.20
C LYS A 7 -8.81 11.86 -5.44
N HIS A 8 -8.93 11.03 -4.42
CA HIS A 8 -8.76 9.59 -4.54
C HIS A 8 -10.13 8.94 -4.75
N THR A 9 -10.29 8.21 -5.86
CA THR A 9 -11.54 7.53 -6.22
C THR A 9 -11.65 6.14 -5.58
N THR A 10 -10.51 5.56 -5.23
CA THR A 10 -10.36 4.24 -4.60
C THR A 10 -9.89 4.39 -3.17
N SER A 11 -10.17 3.38 -2.34
CA SER A 11 -9.80 3.38 -0.93
C SER A 11 -8.27 3.32 -0.75
N LEU A 12 -7.80 3.62 0.46
CA LEU A 12 -6.36 3.61 0.75
C LEU A 12 -5.83 2.17 0.65
N GLU A 13 -6.56 1.22 1.22
CA GLU A 13 -6.26 -0.20 1.22
C GLU A 13 -6.21 -0.79 -0.20
N GLU A 14 -7.15 -0.43 -1.08
CA GLU A 14 -7.14 -0.85 -2.49
C GLU A 14 -5.90 -0.37 -3.23
N ARG A 15 -5.54 0.91 -3.02
CA ARG A 15 -4.36 1.51 -3.68
C ARG A 15 -3.06 0.89 -3.19
N LEU A 16 -2.97 0.60 -1.89
CA LEU A 16 -1.80 -0.06 -1.31
C LEU A 16 -1.69 -1.51 -1.79
N ALA A 17 -2.80 -2.24 -1.89
CA ALA A 17 -2.84 -3.58 -2.46
C ALA A 17 -2.40 -3.59 -3.94
N GLU A 18 -2.89 -2.65 -4.75
CA GLU A 18 -2.46 -2.51 -6.15
C GLU A 18 -0.96 -2.20 -6.25
N GLN A 19 -0.46 -1.30 -5.39
CA GLN A 19 0.96 -0.96 -5.34
C GLN A 19 1.82 -2.16 -4.95
N ALA A 20 1.37 -2.99 -4.00
CA ALA A 20 2.06 -4.21 -3.63
C ALA A 20 2.17 -5.19 -4.81
N GLN A 21 1.07 -5.40 -5.56
CA GLN A 21 1.09 -6.26 -6.75
C GLN A 21 2.06 -5.76 -7.82
N ARG A 22 2.08 -4.45 -8.09
CA ARG A 22 3.03 -3.84 -9.03
C ARG A 22 4.47 -4.05 -8.60
N LEU A 23 4.78 -3.84 -7.32
CA LEU A 23 6.13 -4.03 -6.77
C LEU A 23 6.55 -5.51 -6.80
N HIS A 24 5.64 -6.45 -6.58
CA HIS A 24 5.94 -7.87 -6.76
C HIS A 24 6.25 -8.22 -8.21
N ALA A 25 5.49 -7.67 -9.17
CA ALA A 25 5.77 -7.87 -10.59
C ALA A 25 7.14 -7.29 -10.97
N GLU A 26 7.46 -6.09 -10.49
CA GLU A 26 8.77 -5.47 -10.69
C GLU A 26 9.89 -6.33 -10.07
N ALA A 27 9.74 -6.77 -8.83
CA ALA A 27 10.70 -7.63 -8.14
C ALA A 27 10.92 -9.00 -8.83
N ARG A 28 9.96 -9.50 -9.61
CA ARG A 28 10.13 -10.71 -10.42
C ARG A 28 10.97 -10.45 -11.68
N SER A 29 10.94 -9.24 -12.22
CA SER A 29 11.73 -8.85 -13.38
C SER A 29 13.18 -8.48 -13.05
N LEU A 30 13.46 -8.13 -11.78
CA LEU A 30 14.80 -7.74 -11.34
C LEU A 30 15.71 -8.97 -11.12
N PRO A 31 17.01 -8.86 -11.46
CA PRO A 31 17.98 -9.89 -11.12
C PRO A 31 18.15 -9.98 -9.59
N PRO A 32 18.65 -11.12 -9.06
CA PRO A 32 19.01 -11.23 -7.66
C PRO A 32 19.98 -10.11 -7.24
N GLY A 33 19.66 -9.41 -6.15
CA GLY A 33 20.47 -8.32 -5.64
C GLY A 33 19.70 -7.35 -4.74
N ILE A 34 20.42 -6.34 -4.26
CA ILE A 34 19.92 -5.36 -3.28
C ILE A 34 18.67 -4.63 -3.80
N GLU A 35 18.61 -4.29 -5.09
CA GLU A 35 17.46 -3.60 -5.66
C GLU A 35 16.21 -4.48 -5.65
N ARG A 36 16.34 -5.77 -5.99
CA ARG A 36 15.23 -6.72 -5.90
C ARG A 36 14.74 -6.86 -4.46
N GLU A 37 15.64 -6.98 -3.49
CA GLU A 37 15.28 -7.08 -2.07
C GLU A 37 14.58 -5.81 -1.55
N ARG A 38 15.05 -4.63 -1.97
CA ARG A 38 14.42 -3.35 -1.65
C ARG A 38 13.00 -3.29 -2.21
N THR A 39 12.79 -3.71 -3.44
CA THR A 39 11.47 -3.74 -4.08
C THR A 39 10.53 -4.73 -3.37
N ILE A 40 11.02 -5.92 -3.00
CA ILE A 40 10.26 -6.90 -2.19
C ILE A 40 9.87 -6.30 -0.83
N ARG A 41 10.80 -5.61 -0.16
CA ARG A 41 10.53 -4.98 1.14
C ARG A 41 9.45 -3.90 1.01
N LYS A 42 9.50 -3.08 -0.04
CA LYS A 42 8.45 -2.08 -0.33
C LYS A 42 7.10 -2.75 -0.61
N ALA A 43 7.09 -3.85 -1.38
CA ALA A 43 5.86 -4.60 -1.65
C ALA A 43 5.20 -5.06 -0.35
N ARG A 44 5.99 -5.66 0.55
CA ARG A 44 5.52 -6.11 1.87
C ARG A 44 5.00 -4.95 2.73
N GLN A 45 5.67 -3.80 2.71
CA GLN A 45 5.19 -2.61 3.43
C GLN A 45 3.83 -2.14 2.92
N ALA A 46 3.61 -2.19 1.60
CA ALA A 46 2.33 -1.84 1.01
C ALA A 46 1.22 -2.85 1.38
N GLU A 47 1.51 -4.15 1.40
CA GLU A 47 0.56 -5.18 1.86
C GLU A 47 0.14 -4.96 3.32
N ILE A 48 1.13 -4.78 4.21
CA ILE A 48 0.88 -4.54 5.64
C ILE A 48 0.11 -3.25 5.83
N GLY A 49 0.48 -2.18 5.10
CA GLY A 49 -0.24 -0.91 5.14
C GLY A 49 -1.70 -1.02 4.70
N ALA A 50 -1.98 -1.82 3.67
CA ALA A 50 -3.35 -2.09 3.23
C ALA A 50 -4.15 -2.78 4.34
N HIS A 51 -3.57 -3.81 4.97
CA HIS A 51 -4.24 -4.54 6.04
C HIS A 51 -4.48 -3.72 7.31
N ILE A 52 -3.51 -2.90 7.72
CA ILE A 52 -3.68 -1.96 8.85
C ILE A 52 -4.78 -0.94 8.52
N SER A 53 -4.82 -0.43 7.29
CA SER A 53 -5.84 0.55 6.88
C SER A 53 -7.24 -0.06 6.91
N GLU A 54 -7.36 -1.32 6.48
CA GLU A 54 -8.60 -2.10 6.58
C GLU A 54 -9.02 -2.28 8.05
N TRP A 55 -8.10 -2.68 8.93
CA TRP A 55 -8.38 -2.81 10.36
C TRP A 55 -8.85 -1.51 11.00
N LEU A 56 -8.20 -0.39 10.72
CA LEU A 56 -8.59 0.92 11.25
C LEU A 56 -9.97 1.39 10.76
N ARG A 57 -10.46 0.83 9.65
CA ARG A 57 -11.81 1.09 9.13
C ARG A 57 -12.88 0.17 9.72
N SER A 58 -12.49 -0.86 10.48
CA SER A 58 -13.43 -1.81 11.07
C SER A 58 -14.33 -1.13 12.12
N PRO A 59 -15.66 -1.32 12.09
CA PRO A 59 -16.60 -0.67 13.00
C PRO A 59 -16.32 -0.91 14.48
N GLY A 60 -15.72 -2.06 14.84
CA GLY A 60 -15.39 -2.40 16.22
C GLY A 60 -14.21 -1.60 16.81
N LEU A 61 -13.48 -0.86 15.99
CA LEU A 61 -12.35 0.00 16.39
C LEU A 61 -12.63 1.49 16.20
N GLN A 62 -13.79 1.83 15.62
CA GLN A 62 -14.23 3.22 15.49
C GLN A 62 -15.04 3.60 16.73
N PRO A 63 -14.81 4.80 17.32
CA PRO A 63 -15.68 5.30 18.37
C PRO A 63 -17.11 5.43 17.82
N PRO A 64 -18.14 5.07 18.62
CA PRO A 64 -19.52 5.30 18.23
C PRO A 64 -19.79 6.81 18.07
N ASP A 65 -20.64 7.17 17.10
CA ASP A 65 -21.06 8.54 16.82
C ASP A 65 -21.83 9.18 17.98
#